data_AF-A0A3D3MAL1-F1
#
_entry.id   AF-A0A3D3MAL1-F1
#
_cell.length_a   1.000
_cell.length_b   1.000
_cell.length_c   1.000
_cell.angle_alpha   90.00
_cell.angle_beta   90.00
_cell.angle_gamma   90.00
#
_symmetry.space_group_name_H-M   'P 1'
#
loop_
_entity.id
_entity.type
_entity.pdbx_description
1 polymer ?
#
loop_
_entity_poly.entity_id
_entity_poly.type
_entity_poly.pdbx_seq_one_letter_code
_entity_poly.pdbx_strand_id
1 'polypeptide(L)'
;MDRKLKRFLIKSFAVLAVIHLAYFIYGYMKFVGLQKINIYTEFYRFKFYDDVSISHFFVTCLFLFFFVIFLLRNHSKKRNTLSEKLRIGIILLLVSFFSLTFFISYSFGFNAKLRTVLPEKDLNKDKTLLNVLQPFLYNYTSYSSESLFNPENVLYPKPYPVIEQIDTLYYDPDNRGYYSTESNYYSIDTLTMLSADHKKLNNKAKLALDFLGFDDKELEKRIISKHEKGDSTEIIFKGIKVYPQADEKMCIFLQNKFLFFPLHKVPEQQQQYQNAIKRYDLLYKYSQDSLLYSFQRLNGLLKKYNIETQIVPKDLTKDVFYYRDHQQEPLNGIRNTYERNDLKDKFKTLDRLFYKPNYLHPSIMGIFFTVVMSVWAVLFLLYLIWNFRNRKLSSDDFKEKEQM
;
A
#
# COMPACT_ATOMS: atom_id res chain seq x y z
N MET A 1 -28.57 36.27 -13.35
CA MET A 1 -29.21 34.98 -13.76
C MET A 1 -30.67 34.92 -13.34
N ASP A 2 -31.54 34.82 -14.34
CA ASP A 2 -33.00 34.68 -14.21
C ASP A 2 -33.40 33.39 -13.45
N ARG A 3 -34.51 33.44 -12.71
CA ARG A 3 -35.15 32.31 -12.00
C ARG A 3 -35.44 31.14 -12.95
N LYS A 4 -35.85 31.41 -14.19
CA LYS A 4 -36.11 30.36 -15.20
C LYS A 4 -34.84 29.57 -15.55
N LEU A 5 -33.72 30.28 -15.79
CA LEU A 5 -32.42 29.66 -16.08
C LEU A 5 -31.89 28.87 -14.87
N LYS A 6 -32.03 29.40 -13.65
CA LYS A 6 -31.64 28.66 -12.43
C LYS A 6 -32.40 27.33 -12.31
N ARG A 7 -33.72 27.34 -12.52
CA ARG A 7 -34.54 26.11 -12.48
C ARG A 7 -34.13 25.11 -13.56
N PHE A 8 -33.84 25.57 -14.78
CA PHE A 8 -33.35 24.71 -15.86
C PHE A 8 -32.04 24.01 -15.48
N LEU A 9 -31.08 24.75 -14.91
CA LEU A 9 -29.80 24.17 -14.49
C LEU A 9 -29.97 23.16 -13.36
N ILE A 10 -30.80 23.47 -12.34
CA ILE A 10 -31.09 22.52 -11.26
C ILE A 10 -31.66 21.22 -11.83
N LYS A 11 -32.62 21.29 -12.76
CA LYS A 11 -33.17 20.11 -13.43
C LYS A 11 -32.10 19.35 -14.22
N SER A 12 -31.21 20.05 -14.92
CA SER A 12 -30.13 19.44 -15.69
C SER A 12 -29.13 18.70 -14.80
N PHE A 13 -28.74 19.30 -13.67
CA PHE A 13 -27.89 18.65 -12.67
C PHE A 13 -28.59 17.47 -12.00
N ALA A 14 -29.90 17.53 -11.76
CA ALA A 14 -30.67 16.40 -11.26
C ALA A 14 -30.66 15.22 -12.25
N VAL A 15 -30.83 15.48 -13.55
CA VAL A 15 -30.71 14.45 -14.60
C VAL A 15 -29.30 13.86 -14.63
N LEU A 16 -28.25 14.70 -14.60
CA LEU A 16 -26.87 14.22 -14.50
C LEU A 16 -26.66 13.33 -13.28
N ALA A 17 -27.16 13.73 -12.11
CA ALA A 17 -27.04 12.95 -10.88
C ALA A 17 -27.71 11.57 -10.99
N VAL A 18 -28.89 11.50 -11.62
CA VAL A 18 -29.57 10.21 -11.87
C VAL A 18 -28.75 9.33 -12.81
N ILE A 19 -28.13 9.89 -13.86
CA ILE A 19 -27.26 9.13 -14.75
C ILE A 19 -26.02 8.62 -13.99
N HIS A 20 -25.35 9.48 -13.22
CA HIS A 20 -24.23 9.07 -12.35
C HIS A 20 -24.63 7.95 -11.39
N LEU A 21 -25.81 8.04 -10.78
CA LEU A 21 -26.33 6.99 -9.90
C LEU A 21 -26.57 5.67 -10.65
N ALA A 22 -27.11 5.72 -11.88
CA ALA A 22 -27.31 4.52 -12.69
C ALA A 22 -25.97 3.83 -13.02
N TYR A 23 -24.94 4.59 -13.41
CA TYR A 23 -23.59 4.06 -13.63
C TYR A 23 -22.97 3.50 -12.35
N PHE A 24 -23.18 4.17 -11.21
CA PHE A 24 -22.76 3.66 -9.91
C PHE A 24 -23.41 2.32 -9.57
N ILE A 25 -24.74 2.20 -9.71
CA ILE A 25 -25.47 0.94 -9.46
C ILE A 25 -24.98 -0.14 -10.42
N TYR A 26 -24.79 0.20 -11.70
CA TYR A 26 -24.28 -0.75 -12.69
C TYR A 26 -22.88 -1.27 -12.30
N GLY A 27 -21.96 -0.39 -11.88
CA GLY A 27 -20.64 -0.79 -11.38
C GLY A 27 -20.70 -1.64 -10.11
N TYR A 28 -21.61 -1.31 -9.20
CA TYR A 28 -21.87 -2.09 -7.99
C TYR A 28 -22.32 -3.52 -8.31
N MET A 29 -23.19 -3.68 -9.32
CA MET A 29 -23.72 -4.99 -9.74
C MET A 29 -22.74 -5.80 -10.60
N LYS A 30 -21.81 -5.14 -11.32
CA LYS A 30 -20.80 -5.81 -12.15
C LYS A 30 -19.64 -6.43 -11.39
N PHE A 31 -19.51 -6.15 -10.09
CA PHE A 31 -18.52 -6.80 -9.26
C PHE A 31 -18.85 -8.30 -9.07
N VAL A 32 -18.06 -9.17 -9.70
CA VAL A 32 -18.30 -10.63 -9.71
C VAL A 32 -17.83 -11.32 -8.44
N GLY A 33 -16.88 -10.74 -7.69
CA GLY A 33 -16.35 -11.31 -6.45
C GLY A 33 -14.84 -11.20 -6.30
N LEU A 34 -14.34 -11.49 -5.10
CA LEU A 34 -12.91 -11.40 -4.76
C LEU A 34 -12.04 -12.36 -5.58
N GLN A 35 -12.58 -13.55 -5.89
CA GLN A 35 -11.85 -14.57 -6.65
C GLN A 35 -11.43 -14.06 -8.04
N LYS A 36 -12.26 -13.25 -8.71
CA LYS A 36 -11.99 -12.69 -10.03
C LYS A 36 -11.04 -11.48 -10.04
N ILE A 37 -10.67 -10.95 -8.87
CA ILE A 37 -9.70 -9.86 -8.78
C ILE A 37 -8.31 -10.39 -9.12
N ASN A 38 -7.57 -9.68 -9.97
CA ASN A 38 -6.21 -10.02 -10.41
C ASN A 38 -5.47 -8.75 -10.81
N ILE A 39 -4.22 -8.87 -11.23
CA ILE A 39 -3.37 -7.74 -11.65
C ILE A 39 -4.00 -6.88 -12.76
N TYR A 40 -4.86 -7.45 -13.58
CA TYR A 40 -5.55 -6.76 -14.66
C TYR A 40 -6.88 -6.15 -14.25
N THR A 41 -7.36 -6.35 -13.02
CA THR A 41 -8.68 -5.84 -12.60
C THR A 41 -8.78 -4.33 -12.70
N GLU A 42 -7.71 -3.61 -12.37
CA GLU A 42 -7.67 -2.17 -12.53
C GLU A 42 -7.69 -1.80 -14.03
N PHE A 43 -6.92 -2.52 -14.87
CA PHE A 43 -6.95 -2.35 -16.32
C PHE A 43 -8.31 -2.66 -16.92
N TYR A 44 -9.03 -3.70 -16.50
CA TYR A 44 -10.36 -4.06 -17.02
C TYR A 44 -11.45 -3.10 -16.58
N ARG A 45 -11.30 -2.43 -15.42
CA ARG A 45 -12.13 -1.24 -15.12
C ARG A 45 -11.91 -0.15 -16.16
N PHE A 46 -10.67 0.00 -16.63
CA PHE A 46 -10.33 0.89 -17.73
C PHE A 46 -10.73 0.35 -19.12
N LYS A 47 -10.71 -0.96 -19.38
CA LYS A 47 -11.17 -1.55 -20.65
C LYS A 47 -12.69 -1.48 -20.82
N PHE A 48 -13.45 -1.42 -19.73
CA PHE A 48 -14.85 -0.99 -19.78
C PHE A 48 -15.00 0.38 -20.47
N TYR A 49 -13.97 1.24 -20.45
CA TYR A 49 -13.96 2.48 -21.21
C TYR A 49 -13.99 2.20 -22.70
N ASP A 50 -13.36 1.14 -23.21
CA ASP A 50 -13.37 0.78 -24.63
C ASP A 50 -14.68 0.08 -25.02
N ASP A 51 -15.15 -0.89 -24.23
CA ASP A 51 -16.29 -1.73 -24.60
C ASP A 51 -17.66 -1.05 -24.36
N VAL A 52 -17.74 -0.13 -23.38
CA VAL A 52 -18.95 0.69 -23.11
C VAL A 52 -18.76 2.15 -23.56
N SER A 53 -17.63 2.46 -24.22
CA SER A 53 -17.33 3.77 -24.84
C SER A 53 -18.50 4.29 -25.65
N ILE A 54 -19.11 3.43 -26.46
CA ILE A 54 -20.14 3.81 -27.43
C ILE A 54 -21.40 4.27 -26.71
N SER A 55 -21.89 3.48 -25.75
CA SER A 55 -23.10 3.84 -24.99
C SER A 55 -22.86 5.07 -24.12
N HIS A 56 -21.66 5.20 -23.53
CA HIS A 56 -21.28 6.38 -22.76
C HIS A 56 -21.23 7.64 -23.63
N PHE A 57 -20.55 7.55 -24.78
CA PHE A 57 -20.49 8.60 -25.78
C PHE A 57 -21.89 9.03 -26.22
N PHE A 58 -22.77 8.08 -26.56
CA PHE A 58 -24.15 8.40 -26.95
C PHE A 58 -24.93 9.11 -25.83
N VAL A 59 -24.87 8.63 -24.59
CA VAL A 59 -25.58 9.24 -23.46
C VAL A 59 -25.06 10.67 -23.20
N THR A 60 -23.73 10.84 -23.21
CA THR A 60 -23.09 12.14 -23.01
C THR A 60 -23.42 13.12 -24.12
N CYS A 61 -23.25 12.72 -25.39
CA CYS A 61 -23.57 13.55 -26.55
C CYS A 61 -25.05 13.93 -26.60
N LEU A 62 -25.95 12.97 -26.35
CA LEU A 62 -27.39 13.22 -26.35
C LEU A 62 -27.79 14.19 -25.23
N PHE A 63 -27.27 14.00 -24.02
CA PHE A 63 -27.51 14.92 -22.92
C PHE A 63 -26.99 16.34 -23.23
N LEU A 64 -25.75 16.46 -23.69
CA LEU A 64 -25.15 17.76 -24.03
C LEU A 64 -25.89 18.44 -25.18
N PHE A 65 -26.31 17.69 -26.19
CA PHE A 65 -27.09 18.21 -27.32
C PHE A 65 -28.41 18.85 -26.85
N PHE A 66 -29.22 18.11 -26.09
CA PHE A 66 -30.47 18.66 -25.55
C PHE A 66 -30.21 19.83 -24.60
N PHE A 67 -29.22 19.70 -23.71
CA PHE A 67 -28.84 20.78 -22.79
C PHE A 67 -28.54 22.08 -23.53
N VAL A 68 -27.71 22.00 -24.58
CA VAL A 68 -27.33 23.15 -25.40
C VAL A 68 -28.53 23.72 -26.13
N ILE A 69 -29.37 22.89 -26.78
CA ILE A 69 -30.58 23.36 -27.46
C ILE A 69 -31.48 24.16 -26.51
N PHE A 70 -31.76 23.61 -25.32
CA PHE A 70 -32.60 24.28 -24.34
C PHE A 70 -31.95 25.57 -23.82
N LEU A 71 -30.64 25.58 -23.62
CA LEU A 71 -29.88 26.76 -23.22
C LEU A 71 -29.96 27.87 -24.30
N LEU A 72 -29.68 27.52 -25.56
CA LEU A 72 -29.68 28.46 -26.69
C LEU A 72 -31.06 29.02 -26.99
N ARG A 73 -32.08 28.15 -27.05
CA ARG A 73 -33.45 28.55 -27.42
C ARG A 73 -34.13 29.43 -26.37
N ASN A 74 -33.93 29.11 -25.09
CA ASN A 74 -34.72 29.70 -24.00
C ASN A 74 -33.95 30.73 -23.16
N HIS A 75 -32.62 30.73 -23.21
CA HIS A 75 -31.81 31.51 -22.27
C HIS A 75 -30.70 32.35 -22.91
N SER A 76 -30.58 32.38 -24.25
CA SER A 76 -29.62 33.27 -24.94
C SER A 76 -30.17 34.65 -25.32
N LYS A 77 -31.48 34.89 -25.23
CA LYS A 77 -32.14 36.08 -25.82
C LYS A 77 -31.94 37.37 -25.01
N LYS A 78 -31.36 37.31 -23.81
CA LYS A 78 -31.16 38.47 -22.94
C LYS A 78 -29.80 39.12 -23.20
N ARG A 79 -29.72 40.45 -23.08
CA ARG A 79 -28.49 41.24 -23.21
C ARG A 79 -27.56 40.92 -22.03
N ASN A 80 -26.87 39.77 -22.11
CA ASN A 80 -26.05 39.28 -21.02
C ASN A 80 -24.76 40.11 -20.90
N THR A 81 -24.43 40.53 -19.67
CA THR A 81 -23.17 41.21 -19.34
C THR A 81 -21.98 40.25 -19.48
N LEU A 82 -20.75 40.78 -19.51
CA LEU A 82 -19.53 39.96 -19.55
C LEU A 82 -19.49 38.94 -18.40
N SER A 83 -19.81 39.39 -17.18
CA SER A 83 -19.89 38.55 -15.99
C SER A 83 -20.89 37.39 -16.16
N GLU A 84 -22.06 37.64 -16.75
CA GLU A 84 -23.05 36.60 -16.99
C GLU A 84 -22.62 35.60 -18.08
N LYS A 85 -21.89 36.05 -19.11
CA LYS A 85 -21.31 35.15 -20.11
C LYS A 85 -20.25 34.24 -19.50
N LEU A 86 -19.34 34.78 -18.69
CA LEU A 86 -18.33 34.00 -17.98
C LEU A 86 -18.98 32.98 -17.03
N ARG A 87 -20.01 33.39 -16.29
CA ARG A 87 -20.76 32.47 -15.42
C ARG A 87 -21.38 31.31 -16.19
N ILE A 88 -21.97 31.56 -17.35
CA ILE A 88 -22.51 30.50 -18.23
C ILE A 88 -21.39 29.62 -18.78
N GLY A 89 -20.23 30.19 -19.12
CA GLY A 89 -19.04 29.44 -19.53
C GLY A 89 -18.55 28.47 -18.44
N ILE A 90 -18.49 28.92 -17.18
CA ILE A 90 -18.14 28.05 -16.04
C ILE A 90 -19.17 26.94 -15.85
N ILE A 91 -20.46 27.26 -15.97
CA ILE A 91 -21.52 26.25 -15.87
C ILE A 91 -21.41 25.21 -17.01
N LEU A 92 -21.13 25.65 -18.23
CA LEU A 92 -20.89 24.75 -19.36
C LEU A 92 -19.67 23.85 -19.11
N LEU A 93 -18.62 24.36 -18.47
CA LEU A 93 -17.45 23.56 -18.11
C LEU A 93 -17.84 22.46 -17.12
N LEU A 94 -18.57 22.82 -16.06
CA LEU A 94 -19.05 21.85 -15.07
C LEU A 94 -19.95 20.79 -15.72
N VAL A 95 -20.92 21.21 -16.53
CA VAL A 95 -21.83 20.29 -17.22
C VAL A 95 -21.07 19.36 -18.16
N SER A 96 -20.10 19.87 -18.91
CA SER A 96 -19.23 19.06 -19.78
C SER A 96 -18.44 18.04 -18.96
N PHE A 97 -17.80 18.48 -17.88
CA PHE A 97 -17.03 17.62 -16.99
C PHE A 97 -17.90 16.51 -16.37
N PHE A 98 -19.05 16.84 -15.79
CA PHE A 98 -19.94 15.83 -15.21
C PHE A 98 -20.47 14.86 -16.27
N SER A 99 -20.85 15.35 -17.44
CA SER A 99 -21.33 14.50 -18.52
C SER A 99 -20.29 13.51 -19.04
N LEU A 100 -19.00 13.84 -18.94
CA LEU A 100 -17.89 12.99 -19.38
C LEU A 100 -17.34 12.08 -18.27
N THR A 101 -17.84 12.18 -17.03
CA THR A 101 -17.28 11.46 -15.86
C THR A 101 -18.17 10.32 -15.35
N PHE A 102 -19.19 9.87 -16.09
CA PHE A 102 -20.03 8.75 -15.61
C PHE A 102 -19.22 7.44 -15.38
N PHE A 103 -18.11 7.24 -16.10
CA PHE A 103 -17.19 6.12 -15.85
C PHE A 103 -16.56 6.15 -14.44
N ILE A 104 -16.36 7.35 -13.86
CA ILE A 104 -15.86 7.51 -12.50
C ILE A 104 -16.91 6.97 -11.53
N SER A 105 -18.18 7.26 -11.77
CA SER A 105 -19.29 6.72 -10.98
C SER A 105 -19.38 5.20 -11.05
N TYR A 106 -19.18 4.60 -12.24
CA TYR A 106 -19.05 3.15 -12.37
C TYR A 106 -17.93 2.59 -11.48
N SER A 107 -16.75 3.20 -11.54
CA SER A 107 -15.60 2.77 -10.74
C SER A 107 -15.84 2.95 -9.24
N PHE A 108 -16.55 4.01 -8.82
CA PHE A 108 -17.01 4.18 -7.44
C PHE A 108 -17.97 3.08 -7.01
N GLY A 109 -18.93 2.71 -7.87
CA GLY A 109 -19.88 1.63 -7.62
C GLY A 109 -19.18 0.29 -7.39
N PHE A 110 -18.26 -0.06 -8.29
CA PHE A 110 -17.45 -1.27 -8.17
C PHE A 110 -16.63 -1.26 -6.86
N ASN A 111 -15.99 -0.13 -6.53
CA ASN A 111 -15.18 -0.04 -5.32
C ASN A 111 -16.04 -0.07 -4.04
N ALA A 112 -17.24 0.51 -4.09
CA ALA A 112 -18.21 0.40 -3.00
C ALA A 112 -18.61 -1.05 -2.76
N LYS A 113 -18.91 -1.82 -3.82
CA LYS A 113 -19.23 -3.25 -3.69
C LYS A 113 -18.05 -4.04 -3.12
N LEU A 114 -16.83 -3.77 -3.59
CA LEU A 114 -15.62 -4.39 -3.06
C LEU A 114 -15.51 -4.19 -1.54
N ARG A 115 -15.72 -2.96 -1.06
CA ARG A 115 -15.67 -2.63 0.38
C ARG A 115 -16.82 -3.22 1.18
N THR A 116 -17.97 -3.48 0.56
CA THR A 116 -19.07 -4.23 1.19
C THR A 116 -18.72 -5.71 1.36
N VAL A 117 -18.16 -6.33 0.31
CA VAL A 117 -17.84 -7.78 0.30
C VAL A 117 -16.59 -8.08 1.12
N LEU A 118 -15.64 -7.14 1.17
CA LEU A 118 -14.43 -7.23 1.96
C LEU A 118 -14.25 -5.93 2.75
N PRO A 119 -14.84 -5.80 3.94
CA PRO A 119 -14.58 -4.66 4.79
C PRO A 119 -13.09 -4.53 5.13
N GLU A 120 -12.61 -3.31 5.35
CA GLU A 120 -11.21 -3.06 5.72
C GLU A 120 -10.77 -3.88 6.95
N LYS A 121 -11.67 -4.02 7.93
CA LYS A 121 -11.44 -4.86 9.12
C LYS A 121 -11.10 -6.31 8.75
N ASP A 122 -11.80 -6.88 7.78
CA ASP A 122 -11.61 -8.26 7.35
C ASP A 122 -10.37 -8.40 6.48
N LEU A 123 -10.08 -7.44 5.60
CA LEU A 123 -8.82 -7.38 4.86
C LEU A 123 -7.62 -7.32 5.82
N ASN A 124 -7.70 -6.47 6.86
CA ASN A 124 -6.65 -6.35 7.87
C ASN A 124 -6.50 -7.63 8.70
N LYS A 125 -7.61 -8.33 9.00
CA LYS A 125 -7.58 -9.64 9.67
C LYS A 125 -6.88 -10.70 8.80
N ASP A 126 -7.15 -10.70 7.50
CA ASP A 126 -6.52 -11.60 6.53
C ASP A 126 -5.02 -11.31 6.39
N LYS A 127 -4.64 -10.03 6.24
CA LYS A 127 -3.22 -9.60 6.23
C LYS A 127 -2.50 -9.98 7.52
N THR A 128 -3.14 -9.78 8.67
CA THR A 128 -2.56 -10.15 9.97
C THR A 128 -2.30 -11.65 10.04
N LEU A 129 -3.23 -12.49 9.58
CA LEU A 129 -3.05 -13.94 9.54
C LEU A 129 -1.85 -14.32 8.65
N LEU A 130 -1.74 -13.72 7.47
CA LEU A 130 -0.60 -13.93 6.57
C LEU A 130 0.72 -13.48 7.21
N ASN A 131 0.76 -12.29 7.81
CA ASN A 131 1.95 -11.77 8.48
C ASN A 131 2.39 -12.63 9.68
N VAL A 132 1.44 -13.20 10.43
CA VAL A 132 1.73 -14.11 11.55
C VAL A 132 2.25 -15.46 11.05
N LEU A 133 1.69 -16.01 9.96
CA LEU A 133 2.05 -17.35 9.48
C LEU A 133 3.17 -17.36 8.43
N GLN A 134 3.57 -16.20 7.91
CA GLN A 134 4.59 -16.02 6.88
C GLN A 134 5.84 -16.92 7.07
N PRO A 135 6.39 -17.09 8.29
CA PRO A 135 7.60 -17.89 8.48
C PRO A 135 7.40 -19.38 8.20
N PHE A 136 6.21 -19.90 8.51
CA PHE A 136 5.86 -21.30 8.28
C PHE A 136 5.52 -21.57 6.83
N LEU A 137 5.43 -20.52 6.02
CA LEU A 137 5.04 -20.61 4.64
C LEU A 137 6.23 -20.73 3.71
N TYR A 138 7.51 -20.75 4.12
CA TYR A 138 8.66 -20.92 3.20
C TYR A 138 8.99 -22.40 2.96
N ASN A 139 9.14 -22.80 1.68
CA ASN A 139 9.27 -24.22 1.28
C ASN A 139 10.72 -24.68 1.09
N TYR A 140 11.67 -23.74 1.01
CA TYR A 140 13.05 -24.08 0.70
C TYR A 140 14.00 -23.09 1.33
N THR A 141 14.72 -23.56 2.34
CA THR A 141 15.85 -22.83 2.86
C THR A 141 16.95 -23.80 3.26
N SER A 142 18.20 -23.48 2.94
CA SER A 142 19.39 -24.17 3.46
C SER A 142 19.62 -23.95 4.97
N TYR A 143 18.67 -23.32 5.66
CA TYR A 143 18.77 -22.98 7.08
C TYR A 143 18.45 -24.18 7.97
N SER A 144 19.03 -24.18 9.16
CA SER A 144 18.66 -25.10 10.24
C SER A 144 17.32 -24.70 10.87
N SER A 145 16.56 -25.68 11.32
CA SER A 145 15.36 -25.52 12.16
C SER A 145 15.55 -24.56 13.34
N GLU A 146 16.72 -24.55 13.98
CA GLU A 146 17.06 -23.61 15.07
C GLU A 146 16.88 -22.15 14.65
N SER A 147 17.21 -21.82 13.39
CA SER A 147 17.09 -20.47 12.84
C SER A 147 15.63 -19.99 12.71
N LEU A 148 14.67 -20.90 12.64
CA LEU A 148 13.24 -20.58 12.44
C LEU A 148 12.44 -20.73 13.74
N PHE A 149 12.86 -21.62 14.63
CA PHE A 149 12.10 -21.99 15.82
C PHE A 149 12.69 -21.49 17.14
N ASN A 150 13.95 -21.06 17.24
CA ASN A 150 14.53 -20.63 18.51
C ASN A 150 13.66 -19.55 19.24
N PRO A 151 13.24 -19.78 20.50
CA PRO A 151 12.38 -18.88 21.28
C PRO A 151 12.86 -17.42 21.35
N GLU A 152 14.16 -17.21 21.51
CA GLU A 152 14.77 -15.88 21.61
C GLU A 152 14.68 -15.14 20.27
N ASN A 153 14.91 -15.86 19.16
CA ASN A 153 14.77 -15.34 17.81
C ASN A 153 13.30 -15.02 17.44
N VAL A 154 12.34 -15.77 18.00
CA VAL A 154 10.91 -15.56 17.78
C VAL A 154 10.39 -14.31 18.49
N LEU A 155 10.82 -14.06 19.74
CA LEU A 155 10.37 -12.91 20.55
C LEU A 155 11.16 -11.62 20.28
N TYR A 156 12.43 -11.75 19.90
CA TYR A 156 13.33 -10.65 19.62
C TYR A 156 13.89 -10.76 18.20
N PRO A 157 13.09 -10.45 17.15
CA PRO A 157 13.59 -10.35 15.79
C PRO A 157 14.39 -9.04 15.63
N LYS A 158 15.44 -8.85 16.44
CA LYS A 158 16.38 -7.76 16.23
C LYS A 158 17.38 -8.18 15.16
N PRO A 159 17.87 -7.25 14.32
CA PRO A 159 19.18 -7.51 13.75
C PRO A 159 20.12 -7.69 14.95
N TYR A 160 21.11 -8.57 14.86
CA TYR A 160 22.31 -8.39 15.68
C TYR A 160 22.64 -6.89 15.60
N PRO A 161 22.59 -6.12 16.69
CA PRO A 161 22.91 -4.71 16.61
C PRO A 161 24.38 -4.69 16.21
N VAL A 162 24.66 -4.32 14.96
CA VAL A 162 26.01 -4.31 14.42
C VAL A 162 26.42 -2.88 14.18
N ILE A 163 27.67 -2.57 14.51
CA ILE A 163 28.29 -1.31 14.15
C ILE A 163 29.29 -1.57 13.02
N GLU A 164 29.15 -0.81 11.95
CA GLU A 164 30.13 -0.80 10.85
C GLU A 164 31.32 0.04 11.27
N GLN A 165 32.51 -0.52 11.09
CA GLN A 165 33.78 0.16 11.22
C GLN A 165 34.48 0.10 9.87
N ILE A 166 34.73 1.27 9.30
CA ILE A 166 35.43 1.40 8.01
C ILE A 166 36.89 1.64 8.33
N ASP A 167 37.71 0.63 8.11
CA ASP A 167 39.16 0.76 8.24
C ASP A 167 39.73 1.12 6.86
N THR A 168 40.58 2.15 6.81
CA THR A 168 41.25 2.57 5.58
C THR A 168 42.64 1.95 5.55
N LEU A 169 42.86 1.02 4.63
CA LEU A 169 44.15 0.37 4.44
C LEU A 169 44.93 1.13 3.35
N TYR A 170 46.02 1.76 3.75
CA TYR A 170 46.93 2.44 2.85
C TYR A 170 47.99 1.43 2.41
N TYR A 171 48.08 1.15 1.10
CA TYR A 171 49.03 0.18 0.57
C TYR A 171 50.47 0.71 0.52
N ASP A 172 50.63 2.03 0.57
CA ASP A 172 51.90 2.74 0.64
C ASP A 172 51.87 3.78 1.79
N PRO A 173 52.72 3.67 2.82
CA PRO A 173 52.76 4.60 3.95
C PRO A 173 53.02 6.06 3.56
N ASP A 174 53.76 6.28 2.47
CA ASP A 174 54.21 7.61 2.05
C ASP A 174 53.34 8.21 0.93
N ASN A 175 52.42 7.42 0.36
CA ASN A 175 51.53 7.85 -0.73
C ASN A 175 50.05 7.54 -0.44
N ARG A 176 49.35 8.51 0.15
CA ARG A 176 47.92 8.41 0.51
C ARG A 176 46.96 8.38 -0.69
N GLY A 177 47.46 8.40 -1.92
CA GLY A 177 46.64 8.35 -3.15
C GLY A 177 46.04 6.99 -3.48
N TYR A 178 46.58 5.89 -2.90
CA TYR A 178 46.10 4.53 -3.13
C TYR A 178 45.73 3.85 -1.80
N TYR A 179 44.44 3.82 -1.50
CA TYR A 179 43.89 3.13 -0.33
C TYR A 179 42.71 2.25 -0.72
N SER A 180 42.47 1.21 0.06
CA SER A 180 41.21 0.47 0.08
C SER A 180 40.49 0.74 1.39
N THR A 181 39.17 0.88 1.34
CA THR A 181 38.33 0.83 2.53
C THR A 181 37.84 -0.60 2.74
N GLU A 182 38.09 -1.16 3.91
CA GLU A 182 37.51 -2.44 4.33
C GLU A 182 36.45 -2.18 5.41
N SER A 183 35.21 -2.59 5.13
CA SER A 183 34.11 -2.51 6.10
C SER A 183 34.12 -3.75 6.99
N ASN A 184 34.43 -3.55 8.26
CA ASN A 184 34.38 -4.56 9.30
C ASN A 184 33.15 -4.33 10.17
N TYR A 185 32.29 -5.35 10.36
CA TYR A 185 31.11 -5.24 11.21
C TYR A 185 31.37 -5.92 12.56
N TYR A 186 30.90 -5.32 13.64
CA TYR A 186 31.03 -5.87 15.00
C TYR A 186 29.69 -5.92 15.69
N SER A 187 29.44 -6.92 16.54
CA SER A 187 28.26 -6.95 17.41
C SER A 187 28.27 -5.79 18.43
N ILE A 188 27.10 -5.38 18.88
CA ILE A 188 26.91 -4.44 19.98
C ILE A 188 26.33 -5.25 21.14
N ASP A 189 27.15 -5.46 22.16
CA ASP A 189 26.80 -6.26 23.33
C ASP A 189 26.66 -5.37 24.57
N THR A 190 25.88 -5.82 25.54
CA THR A 190 25.60 -5.08 26.77
C THR A 190 26.03 -5.93 27.98
N LEU A 191 26.83 -5.34 28.86
CA LEU A 191 27.25 -5.92 30.13
C LEU A 191 26.69 -5.09 31.29
N THR A 192 25.89 -5.71 32.15
CA THR A 192 25.34 -5.07 33.35
C THR A 192 25.99 -5.66 34.60
N MET A 193 26.55 -4.81 35.45
CA MET A 193 27.22 -5.23 36.69
C MET A 193 26.91 -4.26 37.83
N LEU A 194 27.15 -4.65 39.09
CA LEU A 194 27.00 -3.73 40.22
C LEU A 194 28.03 -2.60 40.13
N SER A 195 27.63 -1.37 40.40
CA SER A 195 28.48 -0.17 40.35
C SER A 195 29.66 -0.26 41.33
N ALA A 196 29.47 -0.96 42.45
CA ALA A 196 30.53 -1.26 43.40
C ALA A 196 31.59 -2.24 42.85
N ASP A 197 31.17 -3.18 41.99
CA ASP A 197 32.06 -4.14 41.34
C ASP A 197 32.77 -3.53 40.14
N HIS A 198 32.09 -2.67 39.37
CA HIS A 198 32.71 -1.83 38.33
C HIS A 198 33.82 -0.95 38.92
N LYS A 199 33.59 -0.30 40.07
CA LYS A 199 34.62 0.52 40.75
C LYS A 199 35.80 -0.30 41.30
N LYS A 200 35.62 -1.60 41.50
CA LYS A 200 36.66 -2.55 41.98
C LYS A 200 37.38 -3.30 40.85
N LEU A 201 37.17 -2.92 39.59
CA LEU A 201 37.73 -3.57 38.40
C LEU A 201 39.26 -3.67 38.37
N ASN A 202 39.98 -3.02 39.27
CA ASN A 202 41.42 -2.88 39.19
C ASN A 202 42.27 -4.11 39.58
N ASN A 203 41.70 -5.32 39.77
CA ASN A 203 42.50 -6.55 39.96
C ASN A 203 41.71 -7.88 39.89
N LYS A 204 40.37 -7.90 40.08
CA LYS A 204 39.55 -9.13 39.99
C LYS A 204 39.00 -9.43 38.59
N ALA A 205 39.24 -8.54 37.62
CA ALA A 205 38.69 -8.62 36.26
C ALA A 205 39.30 -9.74 35.41
N LYS A 206 40.51 -10.24 35.74
CA LYS A 206 41.15 -11.36 35.03
C LYS A 206 40.20 -12.55 34.81
N LEU A 207 39.37 -12.90 35.80
CA LEU A 207 38.50 -14.07 35.72
C LEU A 207 37.17 -13.84 34.96
N ALA A 208 36.69 -12.60 34.84
CA ALA A 208 35.44 -12.29 34.14
C ALA A 208 35.67 -11.90 32.67
N LEU A 209 36.84 -11.34 32.35
CA LEU A 209 37.24 -10.97 30.99
C LEU A 209 37.77 -12.16 30.18
N ASP A 210 38.38 -13.15 30.85
CA ASP A 210 38.76 -14.43 30.24
C ASP A 210 37.55 -15.17 29.63
N PHE A 211 36.34 -14.95 30.15
CA PHE A 211 35.10 -15.55 29.63
C PHE A 211 34.65 -14.95 28.28
N LEU A 212 35.06 -13.70 27.99
CA LEU A 212 34.75 -12.99 26.73
C LEU A 212 35.94 -12.89 25.77
N GLY A 213 37.14 -13.32 26.20
CA GLY A 213 38.35 -13.36 25.38
C GLY A 213 38.99 -12.00 25.06
N PHE A 214 38.68 -10.95 25.83
CA PHE A 214 39.22 -9.59 25.62
C PHE A 214 40.20 -9.18 26.74
N ASP A 215 41.29 -8.51 26.37
CA ASP A 215 42.18 -7.83 27.33
C ASP A 215 41.55 -6.53 27.87
N ASP A 216 41.92 -6.11 29.08
CA ASP A 216 41.41 -4.91 29.78
C ASP A 216 41.48 -3.66 28.87
N LYS A 217 42.62 -3.49 28.19
CA LYS A 217 42.88 -2.37 27.28
C LYS A 217 42.10 -2.44 25.97
N GLU A 218 41.68 -3.64 25.57
CA GLU A 218 40.92 -3.86 24.35
C GLU A 218 39.43 -3.62 24.58
N LEU A 219 38.91 -4.02 25.75
CA LEU A 219 37.54 -3.73 26.13
C LEU A 219 37.30 -2.22 26.25
N GLU A 220 38.20 -1.47 26.91
CA GLU A 220 38.06 -0.01 27.04
C GLU A 220 37.93 0.70 25.68
N LYS A 221 38.69 0.26 24.67
CA LYS A 221 38.63 0.81 23.30
C LYS A 221 37.34 0.45 22.56
N ARG A 222 36.67 -0.62 23.00
CA ARG A 222 35.45 -1.15 22.39
C ARG A 222 34.18 -0.60 23.06
N ILE A 223 34.27 0.10 24.18
CA ILE A 223 33.09 0.67 24.86
C ILE A 223 32.46 1.79 24.02
N ILE A 224 31.16 1.67 23.79
CA ILE A 224 30.34 2.64 23.05
C ILE A 224 29.68 3.62 24.03
N SER A 225 29.12 3.12 25.13
CA SER A 225 28.55 3.97 26.17
C SER A 225 28.48 3.28 27.53
N LYS A 226 28.33 4.08 28.59
CA LYS A 226 28.14 3.62 29.97
C LYS A 226 26.98 4.36 30.60
N HIS A 227 26.11 3.65 31.31
CA HIS A 227 24.97 4.20 32.02
C HIS A 227 24.90 3.65 33.44
N GLU A 228 24.86 4.54 34.43
CA GLU A 228 24.60 4.14 35.82
C GLU A 228 23.09 4.13 36.07
N LYS A 229 22.57 3.00 36.56
CA LYS A 229 21.17 2.80 36.90
C LYS A 229 21.08 2.25 38.32
N GLY A 230 20.86 3.15 39.28
CA GLY A 230 20.89 2.82 40.71
C GLY A 230 22.25 2.22 41.10
N ASP A 231 22.24 1.06 41.73
CA ASP A 231 23.46 0.36 42.17
C ASP A 231 24.11 -0.48 41.05
N SER A 232 23.68 -0.33 39.80
CA SER A 232 24.22 -1.05 38.64
C SER A 232 24.81 -0.10 37.59
N THR A 233 25.86 -0.56 36.91
CA THR A 233 26.46 0.07 35.74
C THR A 233 26.21 -0.82 34.54
N GLU A 234 25.60 -0.25 33.51
CA GLU A 234 25.38 -0.85 32.21
C GLU A 234 26.45 -0.33 31.24
N ILE A 235 27.17 -1.24 30.58
CA ILE A 235 28.22 -0.93 29.61
C ILE A 235 27.80 -1.52 28.27
N ILE A 236 27.70 -0.67 27.24
CA ILE A 236 27.44 -1.06 25.86
C ILE A 236 28.78 -1.03 25.11
N PHE A 237 29.15 -2.11 24.42
CA PHE A 237 30.47 -2.24 23.79
C PHE A 237 30.43 -3.00 22.44
N LYS A 238 31.46 -2.81 21.62
CA LYS A 238 31.73 -3.55 20.39
C LYS A 238 32.22 -4.96 20.73
N GLY A 239 31.41 -5.97 20.49
CA GLY A 239 31.76 -7.37 20.70
C GLY A 239 32.58 -7.96 19.56
N ILE A 240 32.25 -9.18 19.16
CA ILE A 240 33.01 -9.94 18.16
C ILE A 240 32.78 -9.41 16.73
N LYS A 241 33.75 -9.61 15.85
CA LYS A 241 33.62 -9.30 14.41
C LYS A 241 32.61 -10.26 13.78
N VAL A 242 31.70 -9.74 12.97
CA VAL A 242 30.63 -10.49 12.30
C VAL A 242 30.60 -10.14 10.80
N TYR A 243 30.04 -11.02 9.96
CA TYR A 243 29.99 -10.81 8.51
C TYR A 243 28.53 -10.83 8.02
N PRO A 244 27.80 -9.69 8.09
CA PRO A 244 26.36 -9.65 7.83
C PRO A 244 25.94 -10.12 6.43
N GLN A 245 26.86 -10.07 5.46
CA GLN A 245 26.61 -10.45 4.06
C GLN A 245 27.08 -11.88 3.72
N ALA A 246 27.97 -12.47 4.52
CA ALA A 246 28.63 -13.77 4.24
C ALA A 246 28.35 -14.85 5.30
N ASP A 247 27.77 -14.49 6.45
CA ASP A 247 27.22 -15.48 7.37
C ASP A 247 26.00 -16.14 6.72
N GLU A 248 26.14 -17.42 6.36
CA GLU A 248 25.05 -18.33 5.94
C GLU A 248 23.92 -18.45 6.99
N LYS A 249 24.09 -17.79 8.14
CA LYS A 249 23.15 -17.65 9.26
C LYS A 249 22.46 -16.28 9.29
N MET A 250 22.27 -15.62 8.14
CA MET A 250 21.29 -14.55 8.04
C MET A 250 19.90 -15.15 8.28
N CYS A 251 19.52 -15.15 9.56
CA CYS A 251 18.34 -15.77 10.13
C CYS A 251 17.12 -15.50 9.26
N ILE A 252 16.24 -16.48 9.08
CA ILE A 252 14.92 -16.28 8.44
C ILE A 252 14.21 -15.11 9.12
N PHE A 253 14.53 -14.79 10.38
CA PHE A 253 14.11 -13.58 11.09
C PHE A 253 14.51 -12.23 10.48
N LEU A 254 15.63 -12.13 9.76
CA LEU A 254 15.98 -10.96 8.97
C LEU A 254 15.08 -10.83 7.72
N GLN A 255 14.55 -11.94 7.17
CA GLN A 255 13.42 -11.92 6.23
C GLN A 255 12.06 -11.72 6.93
N ASN A 256 11.97 -12.01 8.22
CA ASN A 256 10.75 -11.99 9.04
C ASN A 256 10.45 -10.63 9.69
N LYS A 257 11.37 -9.66 9.53
CA LYS A 257 11.03 -8.23 9.61
C LYS A 257 10.11 -7.82 8.46
N PHE A 258 10.10 -8.55 7.34
CA PHE A 258 9.19 -8.22 6.25
C PHE A 258 7.80 -8.78 6.56
N LEU A 259 6.86 -7.86 6.76
CA LEU A 259 5.44 -8.15 6.74
C LEU A 259 5.09 -8.63 5.32
N PHE A 260 4.27 -9.68 5.20
CA PHE A 260 3.74 -10.11 3.90
C PHE A 260 3.01 -8.93 3.22
N PHE A 261 2.11 -8.26 3.96
CA PHE A 261 1.60 -6.93 3.62
C PHE A 261 1.37 -6.11 4.89
N PRO A 262 1.87 -4.87 4.98
CA PRO A 262 1.62 -4.03 6.14
C PRO A 262 0.14 -3.64 6.24
N LEU A 263 -0.33 -3.51 7.48
CA LEU A 263 -1.61 -2.88 7.80
C LEU A 263 -1.49 -1.37 7.60
N HIS A 264 -2.54 -0.76 7.05
CA HIS A 264 -2.59 0.68 6.87
C HIS A 264 -2.69 1.39 8.23
N LYS A 265 -1.98 2.51 8.40
CA LYS A 265 -1.97 3.37 9.61
C LYS A 265 -1.42 2.73 10.90
N VAL A 266 -0.84 1.53 10.85
CA VAL A 266 -0.15 0.93 11.99
C VAL A 266 1.36 0.93 11.71
N PRO A 267 2.22 1.42 12.61
CA PRO A 267 3.68 1.36 12.43
C PRO A 267 4.16 -0.08 12.17
N GLU A 268 5.03 -0.27 11.18
CA GLU A 268 5.51 -1.60 10.80
C GLU A 268 6.21 -2.31 11.96
N GLN A 269 7.01 -1.59 12.74
CA GLN A 269 7.69 -2.10 13.93
C GLN A 269 6.71 -2.66 14.97
N GLN A 270 5.59 -1.97 15.20
CA GLN A 270 4.55 -2.42 16.11
C GLN A 270 3.89 -3.71 15.61
N GLN A 271 3.62 -3.79 14.30
CA GLN A 271 3.05 -4.99 13.68
C GLN A 271 4.00 -6.17 13.77
N GLN A 272 5.29 -5.97 13.46
CA GLN A 272 6.33 -6.99 13.55
C GLN A 272 6.39 -7.59 14.96
N TYR A 273 6.43 -6.75 15.99
CA TYR A 273 6.46 -7.17 17.39
C TYR A 273 5.21 -7.95 17.81
N GLN A 274 4.02 -7.44 17.49
CA GLN A 274 2.77 -8.13 17.81
C GLN A 274 2.64 -9.48 17.09
N ASN A 275 3.10 -9.56 15.85
CA ASN A 275 3.11 -10.80 15.09
C ASN A 275 4.14 -11.79 15.64
N ALA A 276 5.28 -11.31 16.14
CA ALA A 276 6.29 -12.12 16.84
C ALA A 276 5.72 -12.76 18.12
N ILE A 277 5.07 -11.97 18.98
CA ILE A 277 4.39 -12.49 20.18
C ILE A 277 3.36 -13.56 19.82
N LYS A 278 2.50 -13.29 18.84
CA LYS A 278 1.46 -14.27 18.44
C LYS A 278 2.07 -15.58 17.92
N ARG A 279 3.18 -15.51 17.19
CA ARG A 279 3.91 -16.70 16.73
C ARG A 279 4.48 -17.48 17.90
N TYR A 280 5.12 -16.78 18.84
CA TYR A 280 5.62 -17.40 20.06
C TYR A 280 4.50 -18.13 20.81
N ASP A 281 3.37 -17.46 21.01
CA ASP A 281 2.24 -18.05 21.71
C ASP A 281 1.72 -19.30 20.99
N LEU A 282 1.60 -19.27 19.65
CA LEU A 282 1.18 -20.43 18.84
C LEU A 282 2.15 -21.61 18.89
N LEU A 283 3.45 -21.36 19.07
CA LEU A 283 4.48 -22.40 19.08
C LEU A 283 4.78 -22.97 20.47
N TYR A 284 4.73 -22.12 21.50
CA TYR A 284 5.29 -22.44 22.82
C TYR A 284 4.29 -22.38 23.96
N LYS A 285 3.22 -21.59 23.81
CA LYS A 285 2.27 -21.34 24.91
C LYS A 285 0.94 -22.05 24.74
N TYR A 286 0.42 -22.07 23.52
CA TYR A 286 -0.89 -22.62 23.19
C TYR A 286 -0.79 -24.08 22.77
N SER A 287 -1.93 -24.78 22.82
CA SER A 287 -2.04 -26.14 22.31
C SER A 287 -1.77 -26.20 20.80
N GLN A 288 -1.31 -27.36 20.32
CA GLN A 288 -1.06 -27.60 18.89
C GLN A 288 -2.30 -27.31 18.02
N ASP A 289 -3.50 -27.53 18.56
CA ASP A 289 -4.78 -27.24 17.91
C ASP A 289 -4.94 -25.76 17.52
N SER A 290 -4.29 -24.85 18.24
CA SER A 290 -4.34 -23.41 17.94
C SER A 290 -3.59 -23.07 16.64
N LEU A 291 -2.46 -23.74 16.41
CA LEU A 291 -1.71 -23.61 15.16
C LEU A 291 -2.44 -24.32 14.01
N LEU A 292 -3.02 -25.50 14.26
CA LEU A 292 -3.86 -26.20 13.28
C LEU A 292 -5.03 -25.33 12.82
N TYR A 293 -5.76 -24.71 13.75
CA TYR A 293 -6.84 -23.79 13.43
C TYR A 293 -6.35 -22.60 12.60
N SER A 294 -5.16 -22.07 12.90
CA SER A 294 -4.56 -20.99 12.13
C SER A 294 -4.23 -21.41 10.68
N PHE A 295 -3.72 -22.62 10.47
CA PHE A 295 -3.50 -23.16 9.12
C PHE A 295 -4.79 -23.53 8.38
N GLN A 296 -5.83 -23.97 9.08
CA GLN A 296 -7.16 -24.14 8.48
C GLN A 296 -7.71 -22.81 7.97
N ARG A 297 -7.57 -21.74 8.77
CA ARG A 297 -7.95 -20.39 8.36
C ARG A 297 -7.12 -19.88 7.18
N LEU A 298 -5.82 -20.18 7.14
CA LEU A 298 -4.96 -19.87 6.00
C LEU A 298 -5.45 -20.58 4.73
N ASN A 299 -5.74 -21.88 4.80
CA ASN A 299 -6.26 -22.62 3.65
C ASN A 299 -7.61 -22.04 3.17
N GLY A 300 -8.50 -21.68 4.10
CA GLY A 300 -9.73 -20.96 3.78
C GLY A 300 -9.48 -19.61 3.10
N LEU A 301 -8.45 -18.86 3.55
CA LEU A 301 -8.03 -17.60 2.94
C LEU A 301 -7.54 -17.80 1.50
N LEU A 302 -6.66 -18.78 1.26
CA LEU A 302 -6.16 -19.08 -0.08
C LEU A 302 -7.31 -19.40 -1.05
N LYS A 303 -8.28 -20.22 -0.61
CA LYS A 303 -9.51 -20.52 -1.39
C LYS A 303 -10.40 -19.28 -1.60
N LYS A 304 -10.58 -18.44 -0.58
CA LYS A 304 -11.33 -17.17 -0.66
C LYS A 304 -10.76 -16.26 -1.75
N TYR A 305 -9.44 -16.22 -1.90
CA TYR A 305 -8.74 -15.40 -2.88
C TYR A 305 -8.41 -16.13 -4.20
N ASN A 306 -8.86 -17.37 -4.37
CA ASN A 306 -8.60 -18.22 -5.53
C ASN A 306 -7.10 -18.38 -5.82
N ILE A 307 -6.33 -18.70 -4.78
CA ILE A 307 -4.91 -19.04 -4.87
C ILE A 307 -4.79 -20.55 -4.86
N GLU A 308 -4.08 -21.09 -5.85
CA GLU A 308 -3.79 -22.52 -5.93
C GLU A 308 -2.92 -22.94 -4.74
N THR A 309 -3.32 -24.03 -4.09
CA THR A 309 -2.71 -24.51 -2.85
C THR A 309 -2.86 -26.01 -2.71
N GLN A 310 -1.79 -26.65 -2.26
CA GLN A 310 -1.74 -28.06 -1.89
C GLN A 310 -1.56 -28.21 -0.37
N ILE A 311 -1.71 -27.13 0.40
CA ILE A 311 -1.55 -27.14 1.86
C ILE A 311 -2.61 -28.03 2.50
N VAL A 312 -2.13 -29.02 3.25
CA VAL A 312 -2.94 -29.82 4.16
C VAL A 312 -2.66 -29.35 5.59
N PRO A 313 -3.58 -28.63 6.26
CA PRO A 313 -3.31 -27.99 7.56
C PRO A 313 -2.77 -28.93 8.64
N LYS A 314 -3.31 -30.15 8.72
CA LYS A 314 -2.88 -31.16 9.72
C LYS A 314 -1.42 -31.56 9.53
N ASP A 315 -1.03 -31.75 8.28
CA ASP A 315 0.30 -32.18 7.90
C ASP A 315 1.31 -31.05 8.11
N LEU A 316 0.94 -29.83 7.70
CA LEU A 316 1.74 -28.64 7.94
C LEU A 316 1.96 -28.37 9.44
N THR A 317 0.94 -28.58 10.28
CA THR A 317 1.09 -28.48 11.74
C THR A 317 2.10 -29.49 12.28
N LYS A 318 2.05 -30.75 11.83
CA LYS A 318 3.01 -31.78 12.23
C LYS A 318 4.42 -31.42 11.82
N ASP A 319 4.61 -30.97 10.58
CA ASP A 319 5.92 -30.58 10.06
C ASP A 319 6.50 -29.43 10.91
N VAL A 320 5.69 -28.41 11.23
CA VAL A 320 6.12 -27.26 12.04
C VAL A 320 6.54 -27.67 13.45
N PHE A 321 5.78 -28.55 14.12
CA PHE A 321 6.17 -29.03 15.45
C PHE A 321 7.37 -29.98 15.41
N TYR A 322 7.50 -30.79 14.36
CA TYR A 322 8.68 -31.62 14.15
C TYR A 322 9.95 -30.76 14.11
N TYR A 323 9.99 -29.71 13.28
CA TYR A 323 11.16 -28.82 13.21
C TYR A 323 11.34 -27.93 14.45
N ARG A 324 10.28 -27.61 15.19
CA ARG A 324 10.41 -26.93 16.49
C ARG A 324 11.18 -27.81 17.48
N ASP A 325 10.87 -29.10 17.50
CA ASP A 325 11.40 -30.05 18.48
C ASP A 325 12.76 -30.63 18.07
N HIS A 326 13.13 -30.56 16.79
CA HIS A 326 14.38 -31.08 16.23
C HIS A 326 15.19 -29.94 15.63
N GLN A 327 16.10 -29.34 16.41
CA GLN A 327 16.76 -28.07 16.09
C GLN A 327 17.89 -28.15 15.04
N GLN A 328 18.38 -29.34 14.71
CA GLN A 328 19.49 -29.55 13.77
C GLN A 328 19.07 -30.04 12.38
N GLU A 329 17.77 -30.19 12.12
CA GLU A 329 17.27 -30.69 10.85
C GLU A 329 17.30 -29.57 9.78
N PRO A 330 17.70 -29.88 8.53
CA PRO A 330 17.56 -28.94 7.43
C PRO A 330 16.06 -28.69 7.16
N LEU A 331 15.67 -27.42 7.01
CA LEU A 331 14.28 -27.01 6.74
C LEU A 331 13.83 -27.30 5.30
N ASN A 332 13.83 -28.58 4.90
CA ASN A 332 13.56 -29.03 3.54
C ASN A 332 12.22 -29.80 3.39
N GLY A 333 11.46 -29.99 4.47
CA GLY A 333 10.27 -30.85 4.47
C GLY A 333 8.96 -30.19 4.94
N ILE A 334 8.90 -28.87 5.10
CA ILE A 334 7.63 -28.21 5.46
C ILE A 334 6.70 -28.19 4.24
N ARG A 335 5.63 -28.99 4.26
CA ARG A 335 4.71 -29.12 3.12
C ARG A 335 3.76 -27.92 2.99
N ASN A 336 4.28 -26.81 2.43
CA ASN A 336 3.57 -25.54 2.29
C ASN A 336 3.44 -25.04 0.84
N THR A 337 3.21 -25.93 -0.12
CA THR A 337 3.11 -25.57 -1.55
C THR A 337 1.83 -24.78 -1.86
N TYR A 338 2.00 -23.53 -2.33
CA TYR A 338 0.95 -22.66 -2.89
C TYR A 338 1.55 -21.62 -3.85
N GLU A 339 0.71 -21.01 -4.69
CA GLU A 339 1.11 -19.96 -5.63
C GLU A 339 1.37 -18.62 -4.92
N ARG A 340 2.63 -18.40 -4.54
CA ARG A 340 3.06 -17.22 -3.76
C ARG A 340 2.93 -15.91 -4.52
N ASN A 341 3.32 -15.93 -5.79
CA ASN A 341 3.32 -14.74 -6.64
C ASN A 341 1.89 -14.27 -6.85
N ASP A 342 0.97 -15.20 -7.12
CA ASP A 342 -0.46 -14.91 -7.25
C ASP A 342 -1.03 -14.30 -5.98
N LEU A 343 -0.70 -14.85 -4.80
CA LEU A 343 -1.15 -14.28 -3.52
C LEU A 343 -0.59 -12.86 -3.33
N LYS A 344 0.69 -12.64 -3.64
CA LYS A 344 1.34 -11.34 -3.51
C LYS A 344 0.69 -10.31 -4.43
N ASP A 345 0.49 -10.66 -5.70
CA ASP A 345 -0.12 -9.81 -6.70
C ASP A 345 -1.60 -9.51 -6.39
N LYS A 346 -2.32 -10.50 -5.85
CA LYS A 346 -3.70 -10.34 -5.37
C LYS A 346 -3.79 -9.28 -4.27
N PHE A 347 -2.98 -9.39 -3.22
CA PHE A 347 -3.01 -8.45 -2.11
C PHE A 347 -2.46 -7.07 -2.50
N LYS A 348 -1.47 -7.00 -3.39
CA LYS A 348 -0.99 -5.73 -3.97
C LYS A 348 -2.10 -5.02 -4.76
N THR A 349 -2.86 -5.77 -5.54
CA THR A 349 -4.02 -5.25 -6.28
C THR A 349 -5.10 -4.77 -5.31
N LEU A 350 -5.46 -5.58 -4.30
CA LEU A 350 -6.45 -5.20 -3.29
C LEU A 350 -6.04 -3.91 -2.57
N ASP A 351 -4.78 -3.78 -2.14
CA ASP A 351 -4.29 -2.56 -1.48
C ASP A 351 -4.42 -1.32 -2.33
N ARG A 352 -4.11 -1.42 -3.63
CA ARG A 352 -4.36 -0.33 -4.58
C ARG A 352 -5.85 0.01 -4.63
N LEU A 353 -6.71 -0.99 -4.80
CA LEU A 353 -8.16 -0.76 -4.90
C LEU A 353 -8.76 -0.15 -3.62
N PHE A 354 -8.25 -0.52 -2.44
CA PHE A 354 -8.72 -0.01 -1.15
C PHE A 354 -8.16 1.38 -0.83
N TYR A 355 -6.84 1.55 -0.89
CA TYR A 355 -6.15 2.70 -0.29
C TYR A 355 -5.64 3.72 -1.30
N LYS A 356 -5.39 3.30 -2.55
CA LYS A 356 -4.92 4.17 -3.63
C LYS A 356 -5.74 3.94 -4.92
N PRO A 357 -7.09 4.02 -4.87
CA PRO A 357 -7.89 3.74 -6.05
C PRO A 357 -7.64 4.80 -7.12
N ASN A 358 -7.13 4.38 -8.27
CA ASN A 358 -7.06 5.23 -9.44
C ASN A 358 -8.38 5.15 -10.19
N TYR A 359 -9.08 6.27 -10.29
CA TYR A 359 -10.33 6.39 -11.06
C TYR A 359 -10.08 6.92 -12.48
N LEU A 360 -8.85 7.31 -12.77
CA LEU A 360 -8.39 7.77 -14.07
C LEU A 360 -6.95 7.29 -14.23
N HIS A 361 -6.68 6.48 -15.25
CA HIS A 361 -5.34 5.96 -15.44
C HIS A 361 -4.40 7.12 -15.85
N PRO A 362 -3.15 7.19 -15.33
CA PRO A 362 -2.23 8.28 -15.68
C PRO A 362 -2.02 8.46 -17.19
N SER A 363 -2.02 7.37 -17.95
CA SER A 363 -1.86 7.43 -19.42
C SER A 363 -3.04 8.07 -20.16
N ILE A 364 -4.25 8.03 -19.61
CA ILE A 364 -5.46 8.60 -20.25
C ILE A 364 -5.83 9.95 -19.66
N MET A 365 -5.21 10.36 -18.55
CA MET A 365 -5.56 11.59 -17.83
C MET A 365 -5.42 12.83 -18.72
N GLY A 366 -4.30 12.95 -19.45
CA GLY A 366 -4.07 14.07 -20.37
C GLY A 366 -5.13 14.12 -21.47
N ILE A 367 -5.36 13.00 -22.14
CA ILE A 367 -6.37 12.87 -23.21
C ILE A 367 -7.76 13.24 -22.69
N PHE A 368 -8.13 12.74 -21.51
CA PHE A 368 -9.41 13.04 -20.89
C PHE A 368 -9.62 14.55 -20.67
N PHE A 369 -8.65 15.24 -20.05
CA PHE A 369 -8.78 16.68 -19.83
C PHE A 369 -8.76 17.49 -21.14
N THR A 370 -7.99 17.06 -22.14
CA THR A 370 -8.05 17.66 -23.48
C THR A 370 -9.45 17.55 -24.07
N VAL A 371 -10.07 16.36 -24.03
CA VAL A 371 -11.44 16.15 -24.54
C VAL A 371 -12.46 17.02 -23.78
N VAL A 372 -12.39 17.08 -22.44
CA VAL A 372 -13.27 17.94 -21.64
C VAL A 372 -13.15 19.40 -22.07
N MET A 373 -11.91 19.90 -22.22
CA MET A 373 -11.66 21.28 -22.61
C MET A 373 -12.09 21.57 -24.06
N SER A 374 -11.88 20.63 -24.99
CA SER A 374 -12.33 20.75 -26.38
C SER A 374 -13.86 20.80 -26.46
N VAL A 375 -14.56 19.89 -25.78
CA VAL A 375 -16.04 19.89 -25.74
C VAL A 375 -16.55 21.19 -25.13
N TRP A 376 -15.98 21.62 -24.00
CA TRP A 376 -16.34 22.88 -23.36
C TRP A 376 -16.15 24.08 -24.30
N ALA A 377 -15.00 24.17 -24.98
CA ALA A 377 -14.69 25.26 -25.89
C ALA A 377 -15.70 25.33 -27.04
N VAL A 378 -16.03 24.18 -27.65
CA VAL A 378 -17.05 24.09 -28.71
C VAL A 378 -18.42 24.56 -28.20
N LEU A 379 -18.87 24.06 -27.05
CA LEU A 379 -20.17 24.44 -26.48
C LEU A 379 -20.23 25.93 -26.13
N PHE A 380 -19.13 26.48 -25.59
CA PHE A 380 -19.05 27.89 -25.25
C PHE A 380 -19.03 28.78 -26.49
N LEU A 381 -18.29 28.40 -27.54
CA LEU A 381 -18.30 29.09 -28.83
C LEU A 381 -19.70 29.09 -29.46
N LEU A 382 -20.39 27.96 -29.48
CA LEU A 382 -21.77 27.87 -29.96
C LEU A 382 -22.69 28.83 -29.21
N TYR A 383 -22.56 28.89 -27.88
CA TYR A 383 -23.30 29.84 -27.05
C TYR A 383 -22.97 31.30 -27.38
N LEU A 384 -21.70 31.65 -27.60
CA LEU A 384 -21.28 33.00 -27.97
C LEU A 384 -21.82 33.41 -29.35
N ILE A 385 -21.69 32.55 -30.36
CA ILE A 385 -22.18 32.80 -31.72
C ILE A 385 -23.69 33.03 -31.71
N TRP A 386 -24.44 32.18 -31.02
CA TRP A 386 -25.89 32.27 -30.95
C TRP A 386 -26.37 33.52 -30.19
N ASN A 387 -25.69 33.88 -29.09
CA ASN A 387 -25.95 35.12 -28.36
C ASN A 387 -25.64 36.37 -29.21
N PHE A 388 -24.56 36.34 -30.00
CA PHE A 388 -24.22 37.44 -30.91
C PHE A 388 -25.24 37.60 -32.05
N ARG A 389 -25.67 36.49 -32.66
CA ARG A 389 -26.66 36.51 -33.74
C ARG A 389 -28.03 37.03 -33.29
N ASN A 390 -28.49 36.63 -32.10
CA ASN A 390 -29.75 37.13 -31.52
C ASN A 390 -29.68 38.61 -31.14
N ARG A 391 -28.49 39.18 -30.89
CA ARG A 391 -28.33 40.64 -30.69
C ARG A 391 -28.60 41.43 -31.97
N LYS A 392 -28.07 40.99 -33.12
CA LYS A 392 -28.28 41.67 -34.41
C LYS A 392 -29.76 41.66 -34.81
N LEU A 393 -30.41 40.51 -34.70
CA LEU A 393 -31.84 40.38 -35.01
C LEU A 393 -32.70 41.29 -34.12
N SER A 394 -32.41 41.40 -32.82
CA SER A 394 -33.15 42.29 -31.92
C SER A 394 -32.88 43.77 -32.13
N SER A 395 -31.74 44.17 -32.73
CA SER A 395 -31.45 45.57 -33.03
C SER A 395 -32.04 46.02 -34.37
N ASP A 396 -32.12 45.11 -35.34
CA ASP A 396 -32.72 45.41 -36.65
C ASP A 396 -34.26 45.52 -36.54
N ASP A 397 -34.89 44.65 -35.74
CA ASP A 397 -36.34 44.65 -35.43
C ASP A 397 -36.78 45.90 -34.63
N PHE A 398 -35.85 46.57 -33.95
CA PHE A 398 -36.10 47.85 -33.25
C PHE A 398 -35.97 49.05 -34.20
N LYS A 399 -35.06 49.00 -35.17
CA LYS A 399 -34.90 50.06 -36.18
C LYS A 399 -36.06 50.09 -37.18
N GLU A 400 -36.63 48.93 -37.51
CA GLU A 400 -37.78 48.84 -38.42
C GLU A 400 -39.07 49.39 -37.79
N LYS A 401 -39.19 49.32 -36.45
CA LYS A 401 -40.33 49.90 -35.69
C LYS A 401 -40.20 51.39 -35.35
N GLU A 402 -39.01 51.97 -35.43
CA GLU A 402 -38.83 53.44 -35.34
C GLU A 402 -39.02 54.14 -36.70
N GLN A 403 -39.14 53.37 -37.79
CA GLN A 403 -39.35 53.88 -39.16
C GLN A 403 -40.77 53.67 -39.71
N MET A 404 -41.67 53.06 -38.92
CA MET A 404 -43.13 53.05 -39.13
C MET A 404 -43.79 53.93 -38.08
#